data_AF-A0A918C0P2-F1
#
_entry.id   AF-A0A918C0P2-F1
#
_cell.length_a   1.000
_cell.length_b   1.000
_cell.length_c   1.000
_cell.angle_alpha   90.00
_cell.angle_beta   90.00
_cell.angle_gamma   90.00
#
_symmetry.space_group_name_H-M   'P 1'
#
loop_
_entity.id
_entity.type
_entity.pdbx_description
1 polymer ?
#
loop_
_entity_poly.entity_id
_entity_poly.type
_entity_poly.pdbx_seq_one_letter_code
_entity_poly.pdbx_strand_id
1 'polypeptide(L)'
;MATTSYPDASPRKKKIAATPAAPARRDPTGSGAPDGAAPAGACTAYLSPGDLAVTAAEPEFARQFGLSADEICGYCLLDLLRSPAPARLRQRFTVLSSGHGRGFTERVMARDGDGRDVPADVTATAVRNPSGEIAGVVVFLRRPEDTMSGGPVLSALDAQVLEGVASGESTVQMASRLYLSRQGIEYRVGQMLRRFDAPNRPALVARAHALGMFAAGQWPPRVRAERVRS
;
A
#
# COMPACT_ATOMS: atom_id res chain seq x y z
N MET A 1 -15.68 -50.21 44.59
CA MET A 1 -14.38 -50.91 44.70
C MET A 1 -13.29 -49.98 44.19
N ALA A 2 -12.37 -49.61 45.10
CA ALA A 2 -11.02 -49.08 44.90
C ALA A 2 -10.81 -47.73 44.15
N THR A 3 -10.68 -46.70 44.97
CA THR A 3 -9.80 -45.52 44.85
C THR A 3 -8.32 -45.89 44.67
N THR A 4 -7.54 -45.00 44.02
CA THR A 4 -6.12 -44.61 44.26
C THR A 4 -5.82 -43.55 43.17
N SER A 5 -5.65 -42.24 43.37
CA SER A 5 -4.99 -41.38 44.37
C SER A 5 -3.46 -41.45 44.40
N TYR A 6 -2.84 -40.28 44.31
CA TYR A 6 -1.47 -39.93 44.76
C TYR A 6 -0.28 -40.03 43.74
N PRO A 7 0.81 -39.24 43.93
CA PRO A 7 1.09 -38.04 43.12
C PRO A 7 2.61 -37.86 42.82
N ASP A 8 2.99 -36.61 42.57
CA ASP A 8 4.20 -35.94 43.10
C ASP A 8 5.42 -35.75 42.19
N ALA A 9 6.13 -34.71 42.60
CA ALA A 9 7.15 -33.87 42.04
C ALA A 9 8.35 -34.49 41.29
N SER A 10 8.77 -33.68 40.30
CA SER A 10 10.12 -33.42 39.78
C SER A 10 11.32 -33.90 40.62
N PRO A 11 12.48 -34.13 39.95
CA PRO A 11 13.59 -33.21 40.22
C PRO A 11 14.42 -32.79 38.99
N ARG A 12 14.98 -31.59 39.15
CA ARG A 12 15.95 -30.85 38.33
C ARG A 12 17.23 -31.64 38.03
N LYS A 13 17.81 -31.43 36.84
CA LYS A 13 19.28 -31.47 36.63
C LYS A 13 19.81 -30.07 36.30
N LYS A 14 20.72 -29.61 37.16
CA LYS A 14 21.59 -28.44 37.03
C LYS A 14 22.59 -28.61 35.89
N LYS A 15 22.93 -27.54 35.18
CA LYS A 15 24.31 -27.32 34.72
C LYS A 15 24.66 -25.82 34.67
N ILE A 16 25.36 -25.42 35.73
CA ILE A 16 26.53 -24.55 35.83
C ILE A 16 26.49 -23.16 35.15
N ALA A 17 26.72 -22.17 36.01
CA ALA A 17 26.90 -20.75 35.77
C ALA A 17 28.24 -20.41 35.08
N ALA A 18 28.24 -19.32 34.31
CA ALA A 18 29.42 -18.52 34.01
C ALA A 18 29.21 -17.09 34.53
N THR A 19 30.21 -16.61 35.26
CA THR A 19 30.37 -15.33 35.99
C THR A 19 30.61 -14.15 35.01
N PRO A 20 30.38 -12.87 35.40
CA PRO A 20 29.91 -11.81 34.51
C PRO A 20 31.04 -10.93 33.92
N ALA A 21 30.77 -10.33 32.76
CA ALA A 21 31.58 -9.26 32.19
C ALA A 21 30.92 -7.88 32.46
N ALA A 22 31.72 -6.94 32.97
CA ALA A 22 31.38 -5.56 33.29
C ALA A 22 31.23 -4.68 32.01
N PRO A 23 30.66 -3.46 32.12
CA PRO A 23 29.87 -2.85 31.05
C PRO A 23 30.72 -2.15 30.00
N ALA A 24 30.44 -2.45 28.73
CA ALA A 24 30.89 -1.63 27.61
C ALA A 24 29.97 -0.43 27.41
N ARG A 25 30.60 0.68 27.02
CA ARG A 25 30.10 2.05 27.06
C ARG A 25 28.98 2.27 26.05
N ARG A 26 28.07 3.19 26.40
CA ARG A 26 27.03 3.72 25.51
C ARG A 26 27.68 4.54 24.38
N ASP A 27 27.35 4.20 23.15
CA ASP A 27 27.38 5.13 22.02
C ASP A 27 25.93 5.46 21.62
N PRO A 28 25.54 6.74 21.50
CA PRO A 28 24.20 7.13 21.11
C PRO A 28 24.14 7.33 19.59
N THR A 29 23.86 6.27 18.83
CA THR A 29 23.35 6.42 17.45
C THR A 29 21.85 6.21 17.47
N GLY A 30 21.14 7.25 17.93
CA GLY A 30 19.70 7.37 17.77
C GLY A 30 19.37 7.79 16.35
N SER A 31 19.29 6.82 15.43
CA SER A 31 18.53 6.98 14.19
C SER A 31 17.15 6.36 14.42
N GLY A 32 16.32 7.08 15.18
CA GLY A 32 14.91 6.74 15.34
C GLY A 32 14.19 7.01 14.02
N ALA A 33 14.05 5.98 13.19
CA ALA A 33 13.06 5.98 12.13
C ALA A 33 11.68 6.24 12.77
N PRO A 34 10.89 7.21 12.30
CA PRO A 34 9.54 7.38 12.80
C PRO A 34 8.74 6.15 12.39
N ASP A 35 8.29 5.40 13.39
CA ASP A 35 7.40 4.26 13.29
C ASP A 35 5.99 4.75 12.88
N GLY A 36 5.87 5.04 11.59
CA GLY A 36 4.61 5.25 10.89
C GLY A 36 4.66 4.34 9.68
N ALA A 37 4.14 3.12 9.83
CA ALA A 37 4.07 2.15 8.74
C ALA A 37 3.54 2.84 7.48
N ALA A 38 4.42 3.00 6.49
CA ALA A 38 4.05 3.54 5.19
C ALA A 38 2.92 2.67 4.63
N PRO A 39 1.79 3.26 4.20
CA PRO A 39 0.75 2.48 3.57
C PRO A 39 1.32 1.78 2.33
N ALA A 40 1.09 0.48 2.20
CA ALA A 40 1.61 -0.33 1.11
C ALA A 40 1.30 0.33 -0.25
N GLY A 41 2.34 0.66 -1.02
CA GLY A 41 2.24 1.35 -2.31
C GLY A 41 2.32 2.88 -2.26
N ALA A 42 2.74 3.48 -1.14
CA ALA A 42 3.05 4.91 -1.07
C ALA A 42 4.57 5.14 -1.06
N CYS A 43 5.07 5.83 -2.07
CA CYS A 43 6.49 6.18 -2.15
C CYS A 43 6.77 7.43 -1.29
N THR A 44 7.92 7.45 -0.62
CA THR A 44 8.22 8.46 0.41
C THR A 44 9.34 9.42 0.01
N ALA A 45 9.20 10.69 0.36
CA ALA A 45 10.26 11.70 0.31
C ALA A 45 10.29 12.56 1.57
N TYR A 46 11.46 13.09 1.87
CA TYR A 46 11.75 14.00 2.97
C TYR A 46 12.02 15.37 2.37
N LEU A 47 11.46 16.41 2.98
CA LEU A 47 11.60 17.79 2.56
C LEU A 47 12.17 18.65 3.67
N SER A 48 12.94 19.66 3.25
CA SER A 48 13.28 20.81 4.07
C SER A 48 12.03 21.60 4.44
N PRO A 49 11.88 22.02 5.71
CA PRO A 49 10.67 22.68 6.18
C PRO A 49 10.51 24.12 5.64
N GLY A 50 11.58 24.79 5.23
CA GLY A 50 11.54 26.17 4.74
C GLY A 50 11.13 26.32 3.27
N ASP A 51 11.87 25.66 2.38
CA ASP A 51 11.75 25.78 0.92
C ASP A 51 11.03 24.60 0.26
N LEU A 52 10.69 23.56 1.04
CA LEU A 52 10.09 22.32 0.56
C LEU A 52 10.96 21.62 -0.51
N ALA A 53 12.27 21.84 -0.46
CA ALA A 53 13.23 21.13 -1.29
C ALA A 53 13.33 19.68 -0.81
N VAL A 54 13.36 18.74 -1.75
CA VAL A 54 13.54 17.30 -1.45
C VAL A 54 14.97 17.10 -0.91
N THR A 55 15.09 16.63 0.33
CA THR A 55 16.38 16.34 0.98
C THR A 55 16.78 14.88 0.84
N ALA A 56 15.79 13.99 0.75
CA ALA A 56 15.97 12.57 0.48
C ALA A 56 14.69 12.00 -0.12
N ALA A 57 14.81 11.04 -1.03
CA ALA A 57 13.67 10.36 -1.63
C ALA A 57 13.95 8.87 -1.76
N GLU A 58 12.91 8.05 -1.59
CA GLU A 58 12.96 6.66 -2.00
C GLU A 58 13.10 6.57 -3.54
N PRO A 59 13.84 5.59 -4.09
CA PRO A 59 13.96 5.42 -5.53
C PRO A 59 12.61 5.31 -6.25
N GLU A 60 11.61 4.69 -5.62
CA GLU A 60 10.27 4.59 -6.18
C GLU A 60 9.58 5.95 -6.27
N PHE A 61 9.80 6.85 -5.30
CA PHE A 61 9.26 8.20 -5.32
C PHE A 61 9.86 8.99 -6.49
N ALA A 62 11.18 8.91 -6.66
CA ALA A 62 11.87 9.61 -7.74
C ALA A 62 11.43 9.11 -9.12
N ARG A 63 11.28 7.79 -9.28
CA ARG A 63 10.79 7.15 -10.51
C ARG A 63 9.41 7.64 -10.93
N GLN A 64 8.55 8.04 -9.99
CA GLN A 64 7.25 8.61 -10.36
C GLN A 64 7.44 9.85 -11.25
N PHE A 65 8.47 10.65 -11.02
CA PHE A 65 8.77 11.85 -11.82
C PHE A 65 9.74 11.60 -12.98
N GLY A 66 10.13 10.35 -13.23
CA GLY A 66 11.17 10.02 -14.21
C GLY A 66 12.57 10.43 -13.81
N LEU A 67 12.80 10.71 -12.52
CA LEU A 67 14.09 11.13 -11.98
C LEU A 67 14.71 9.99 -11.17
N SER A 68 16.03 10.02 -11.00
CA SER A 68 16.72 9.23 -9.98
C SER A 68 16.61 9.88 -8.59
N ALA A 69 16.89 9.10 -7.55
CA ALA A 69 16.86 9.59 -6.17
C ALA A 69 17.86 10.73 -5.93
N ASP A 70 19.00 10.72 -6.63
CA ASP A 70 20.01 11.77 -6.53
C ASP A 70 19.58 13.04 -7.31
N GLU A 71 18.97 12.87 -8.49
CA GLU A 71 18.51 13.99 -9.30
C GLU A 71 17.33 14.73 -8.67
N ILE A 72 16.40 14.02 -8.03
CA ILE A 72 15.22 14.67 -7.41
C ILE A 72 15.59 15.47 -6.16
N CYS A 73 16.73 15.17 -5.52
CA CYS A 73 17.18 15.93 -4.36
C CYS A 73 17.52 17.37 -4.76
N GLY A 74 17.07 18.34 -3.96
CA GLY A 74 17.18 19.77 -4.22
C GLY A 74 16.04 20.37 -5.07
N TYR A 75 15.21 19.54 -5.71
CA TYR A 75 14.00 20.05 -6.38
C TYR A 75 12.94 20.46 -5.35
N CYS A 76 12.27 21.58 -5.60
CA CYS A 76 11.09 21.96 -4.82
C CYS A 76 9.91 21.05 -5.18
N LEU A 77 9.30 20.41 -4.17
CA LEU A 77 8.16 19.50 -4.41
C LEU A 77 7.01 20.20 -5.16
N LEU A 78 6.78 21.49 -4.89
CA LEU A 78 5.70 22.23 -5.52
C LEU A 78 5.90 22.48 -7.02
N ASP A 79 7.13 22.36 -7.52
CA ASP A 79 7.41 22.48 -8.96
C ASP A 79 7.15 21.17 -9.70
N LEU A 80 7.33 20.05 -9.00
CA LEU A 80 7.04 18.69 -9.47
C LEU A 80 5.53 18.38 -9.49
N LEU A 81 4.76 19.04 -8.63
CA LEU A 81 3.31 18.88 -8.52
C LEU A 81 2.55 19.99 -9.27
N ARG A 82 1.38 19.63 -9.81
CA ARG A 82 0.41 20.55 -10.40
C ARG A 82 -0.91 20.39 -9.64
N SER A 83 -1.30 21.40 -8.86
CA SER A 83 -2.62 21.41 -8.21
C SER A 83 -3.58 22.29 -9.00
N PRO A 84 -4.87 21.89 -9.16
CA PRO A 84 -5.91 22.77 -9.68
C PRO A 84 -6.13 24.02 -8.80
N ALA A 85 -5.68 23.98 -7.53
CA ALA A 85 -5.72 25.11 -6.59
C ALA A 85 -4.33 25.34 -5.95
N PRO A 86 -3.35 25.90 -6.68
CA PRO A 86 -1.96 26.01 -6.23
C PRO A 86 -1.80 26.88 -4.97
N ALA A 87 -2.63 27.91 -4.81
CA ALA A 87 -2.63 28.76 -3.62
C ALA A 87 -3.01 27.98 -2.35
N ARG A 88 -3.98 27.07 -2.45
CA ARG A 88 -4.45 26.23 -1.33
C ARG A 88 -3.37 25.24 -0.91
N LEU A 89 -2.73 24.59 -1.88
CA LEU A 89 -1.64 23.64 -1.62
C LEU A 89 -0.47 24.35 -0.92
N ARG A 90 -0.07 25.53 -1.42
CA ARG A 90 0.97 26.37 -0.79
C ARG A 90 0.61 26.73 0.64
N GLN A 91 -0.60 27.22 0.88
CA GLN A 91 -1.08 27.57 2.22
C GLN A 91 -1.00 26.37 3.18
N ARG A 92 -1.39 25.18 2.73
CA ARG A 92 -1.32 23.96 3.55
C ARG A 92 0.10 23.59 3.95
N PHE A 93 1.05 23.69 3.02
CA PHE A 93 2.46 23.50 3.35
C PHE A 93 2.98 24.60 4.29
N THR A 94 2.58 25.87 4.11
CA THR A 94 2.96 26.95 5.06
C THR A 94 2.43 26.69 6.47
N VAL A 95 1.19 26.22 6.60
CA VAL A 95 0.61 25.83 7.90
C VAL A 95 1.35 24.62 8.50
N LEU A 96 1.76 23.67 7.66
CA LEU A 96 2.53 22.50 8.07
C LEU A 96 3.93 22.89 8.57
N SER A 97 4.66 23.71 7.80
CA SER A 97 6.00 24.19 8.09
C SER A 97 6.08 25.19 9.25
N SER A 98 4.99 25.91 9.54
CA SER A 98 4.91 26.83 10.68
C SER A 98 4.56 26.14 12.00
N GLY A 99 4.33 24.82 12.00
CA GLY A 99 4.03 24.07 13.22
C GLY A 99 2.55 24.09 13.62
N HIS A 100 1.68 24.68 12.80
CA HIS A 100 0.25 24.77 13.09
C HIS A 100 -0.54 23.58 12.51
N GLY A 101 0.06 22.79 11.62
CA GLY A 101 -0.52 21.55 11.07
C GLY A 101 0.22 20.29 11.54
N ARG A 102 -0.51 19.17 11.70
CA ARG A 102 0.11 17.83 11.87
C ARG A 102 0.37 17.15 10.52
N GLY A 103 -0.54 17.33 9.58
CA GLY A 103 -0.42 16.80 8.22
C GLY A 103 -1.67 17.13 7.40
N PHE A 104 -1.65 16.82 6.11
CA PHE A 104 -2.80 16.92 5.24
C PHE A 104 -2.69 15.95 4.07
N THR A 105 -3.83 15.66 3.44
CA THR A 105 -3.92 14.97 2.15
C THR A 105 -4.60 15.87 1.12
N GLU A 106 -4.07 15.90 -0.09
CA GLU A 106 -4.61 16.66 -1.21
C GLU A 106 -4.46 15.91 -2.52
N ARG A 107 -5.43 16.11 -3.42
CA ARG A 107 -5.36 15.57 -4.77
C ARG A 107 -4.62 16.56 -5.67
N VAL A 108 -3.58 16.07 -6.33
CA VAL A 108 -2.70 16.82 -7.22
C VAL A 108 -2.53 16.04 -8.52
N MET A 109 -1.96 16.68 -9.53
CA MET A 109 -1.46 16.05 -10.73
C MET A 109 0.06 16.00 -10.61
N ALA A 110 0.65 14.81 -10.59
CA ALA A 110 2.09 14.63 -10.64
C ALA A 110 2.52 14.51 -12.11
N ARG A 111 3.60 15.20 -12.49
CA ARG A 111 4.20 15.00 -13.81
C ARG A 111 4.99 13.69 -13.80
N ASP A 112 4.66 12.77 -14.68
CA ASP A 112 5.45 11.55 -14.85
C ASP A 112 6.72 11.80 -15.66
N GLY A 113 7.59 10.78 -15.74
CA GLY A 113 8.82 10.84 -16.52
C GLY A 113 8.63 11.05 -18.03
N ASP A 114 7.44 10.76 -18.54
CA ASP A 114 7.04 11.00 -19.93
C ASP A 114 6.42 12.41 -20.12
N GLY A 115 6.41 13.23 -19.06
CA GLY A 115 5.90 14.60 -19.05
C GLY A 115 4.36 14.71 -18.94
N ARG A 116 3.64 13.60 -18.74
CA ARG A 116 2.19 13.56 -18.62
C ARG A 116 1.76 13.92 -17.20
N ASP A 117 0.66 14.66 -17.09
CA ASP A 117 0.05 14.94 -15.80
C ASP A 117 -0.84 13.76 -15.39
N VAL A 118 -0.42 13.04 -14.35
CA VAL A 118 -1.11 11.87 -13.80
C VAL A 118 -1.73 12.25 -12.45
N PRO A 119 -3.02 11.94 -12.19
CA PRO A 119 -3.62 12.22 -10.89
C PRO A 119 -2.87 11.47 -9.78
N ALA A 120 -2.65 12.10 -8.64
CA ALA A 120 -2.00 11.54 -7.47
C ALA A 120 -2.56 12.16 -6.19
N ASP A 121 -2.50 11.40 -5.10
CA ASP A 121 -2.78 11.91 -3.76
C ASP A 121 -1.45 12.18 -3.05
N VAL A 122 -1.24 13.44 -2.66
CA VAL A 122 -0.10 13.84 -1.85
C VAL A 122 -0.54 13.90 -0.40
N THR A 123 0.18 13.19 0.48
CA THR A 123 -0.01 13.27 1.93
C THR A 123 1.27 13.78 2.54
N ALA A 124 1.21 14.92 3.22
CA ALA A 124 2.36 15.54 3.86
C ALA A 124 2.17 15.60 5.37
N THR A 125 3.21 15.27 6.13
CA THR A 125 3.21 15.23 7.59
C THR A 125 4.44 15.96 8.14
N ALA A 126 4.26 16.82 9.13
CA ALA A 126 5.38 17.51 9.78
C ALA A 126 6.11 16.55 10.72
N VAL A 127 7.43 16.47 10.57
CA VAL A 127 8.31 15.76 11.51
C VAL A 127 8.84 16.77 12.51
N ARG A 128 8.71 16.45 13.79
CA ARG A 128 9.19 17.28 14.89
C ARG A 128 10.34 16.58 15.61
N ASN A 129 11.29 17.39 16.07
CA ASN A 129 12.31 16.92 16.99
C ASN A 129 11.71 16.77 18.42
N PRO A 130 12.46 16.17 19.37
CA PRO A 130 12.01 16.05 20.75
C PRO A 130 11.77 17.40 21.46
N SER A 131 12.37 18.50 20.98
CA SER A 131 12.09 19.84 21.50
C SER A 131 10.79 20.46 20.95
N GLY A 132 10.10 19.78 20.03
CA GLY A 132 8.80 20.19 19.49
C GLY A 132 8.86 21.09 18.25
N GLU A 133 10.07 21.48 17.84
CA GLU A 133 10.34 22.24 16.63
C GLU A 133 10.25 21.33 15.40
N ILE A 134 9.95 21.92 14.24
CA ILE A 134 9.87 21.16 12.99
C ILE A 134 11.29 20.86 12.51
N ALA A 135 11.59 19.57 12.41
CA ALA A 135 12.84 19.06 11.83
C ALA A 135 12.72 18.85 10.31
N GLY A 136 11.51 18.65 9.78
CA GLY A 136 11.28 18.46 8.36
C GLY A 136 9.84 18.10 8.02
N VAL A 137 9.59 17.80 6.75
CA VAL A 137 8.29 17.32 6.28
C VAL A 137 8.49 16.00 5.55
N VAL A 138 7.68 14.99 5.89
CA VAL A 138 7.63 13.74 5.15
C VAL A 138 6.43 13.78 4.22
N VAL A 139 6.65 13.41 2.97
CA VAL A 139 5.62 13.36 1.94
C VAL A 139 5.50 11.95 1.38
N PHE A 140 4.26 11.51 1.29
CA PHE A 140 3.84 10.30 0.61
C PHE A 140 3.12 10.70 -0.67
N LEU A 141 3.57 10.16 -1.79
CA LEU A 141 2.86 10.30 -3.05
C LEU A 141 2.27 8.95 -3.43
N ARG A 142 0.95 8.91 -3.54
CA ARG A 142 0.21 7.73 -3.95
C ARG A 142 -0.50 8.02 -5.25
N ARG A 143 -0.14 7.32 -6.32
CA ARG A 143 -0.97 7.34 -7.53
C ARG A 143 -2.19 6.46 -7.29
N PRO A 144 -3.38 6.85 -7.75
CA PRO A 144 -4.53 5.96 -7.78
C PRO A 144 -4.19 4.68 -8.57
N GLU A 145 -3.26 4.76 -9.53
CA GLU A 145 -2.79 3.64 -10.34
C GLU A 145 -1.82 2.67 -9.64
N ASP A 146 -1.13 3.08 -8.56
CA ASP A 146 -0.22 2.19 -7.81
C ASP A 146 -0.98 1.09 -7.03
N THR A 147 -2.31 1.20 -6.93
CA THR A 147 -3.20 0.11 -6.51
C THR A 147 -3.97 -0.56 -7.66
N MET A 148 -3.76 -0.13 -8.91
CA MET A 148 -4.60 -0.53 -10.05
C MET A 148 -3.83 -1.09 -11.26
N SER A 149 -2.62 -1.62 -11.09
CA SER A 149 -1.86 -2.20 -12.22
C SER A 149 -1.16 -3.53 -11.92
N GLY A 150 -1.84 -4.46 -11.23
CA GLY A 150 -1.27 -5.80 -10.96
C GLY A 150 -2.15 -6.98 -11.37
N GLY A 151 -3.38 -6.76 -11.84
CA GLY A 151 -4.31 -7.85 -12.13
C GLY A 151 -4.08 -8.47 -13.52
N PRO A 152 -4.26 -9.80 -13.67
CA PRO A 152 -4.14 -10.45 -14.98
C PRO A 152 -5.21 -9.94 -15.96
N VAL A 153 -4.87 -9.84 -17.24
CA VAL A 153 -5.85 -9.58 -18.31
C VAL A 153 -6.62 -10.88 -18.61
N LEU A 154 -7.94 -10.83 -18.48
CA LEU A 154 -8.85 -11.97 -18.62
C LEU A 154 -9.44 -12.07 -20.03
N SER A 155 -9.89 -13.26 -20.40
CA SER A 155 -10.81 -13.41 -21.53
C SER A 155 -12.18 -12.83 -21.17
N ALA A 156 -13.00 -12.46 -22.16
CA ALA A 156 -14.36 -11.99 -21.91
C ALA A 156 -15.19 -13.00 -21.08
N LEU A 157 -15.01 -14.29 -21.35
CA LEU A 157 -15.69 -15.34 -20.61
C LEU A 157 -15.19 -15.47 -19.17
N ASP A 158 -13.87 -15.44 -18.93
CA ASP A 158 -13.34 -15.51 -17.56
C ASP A 158 -13.71 -14.26 -16.74
N ALA A 159 -13.82 -13.09 -17.38
CA ALA A 159 -14.34 -11.88 -16.75
C ALA A 159 -15.80 -12.07 -16.30
N GLN A 160 -16.67 -12.59 -17.16
CA GLN A 160 -18.06 -12.89 -16.81
C GLN A 160 -18.20 -13.93 -15.68
N VAL A 161 -17.29 -14.90 -15.61
CA VAL A 161 -17.23 -15.86 -14.50
C VAL A 161 -16.77 -15.15 -13.22
N LEU A 162 -15.75 -14.29 -13.27
CA LEU A 162 -15.29 -13.52 -12.12
C LEU A 162 -16.39 -12.60 -11.58
N GLU A 163 -17.14 -11.92 -12.45
CA GLU A 163 -18.30 -11.10 -12.11
C GLU A 163 -19.40 -11.91 -11.44
N GLY A 164 -19.69 -13.11 -11.96
CA GLY A 164 -20.67 -14.01 -11.36
C GLY A 164 -20.26 -14.48 -9.97
N VAL A 165 -18.98 -14.85 -9.80
CA VAL A 165 -18.42 -15.20 -8.47
C VAL A 165 -18.50 -14.01 -7.51
N ALA A 166 -18.14 -12.80 -7.95
CA ALA A 166 -18.20 -11.59 -7.13
C ALA A 166 -19.63 -11.16 -6.77
N SER A 167 -20.60 -11.48 -7.63
CA SER A 167 -22.03 -11.25 -7.37
C SER A 167 -22.66 -12.34 -6.50
N GLY A 168 -21.90 -13.37 -6.10
CA GLY A 168 -22.39 -14.49 -5.30
C GLY A 168 -23.19 -15.54 -6.07
N GLU A 169 -23.10 -15.57 -7.41
CA GLU A 169 -23.77 -16.60 -8.21
C GLU A 169 -23.19 -18.00 -7.89
N SER A 170 -24.08 -18.98 -7.74
CA SER A 170 -23.69 -20.38 -7.64
C SER A 170 -23.14 -20.89 -8.99
N THR A 171 -22.35 -21.97 -8.94
CA THR A 171 -21.85 -22.63 -10.17
C THR A 171 -22.99 -23.02 -11.12
N VAL A 172 -24.16 -23.40 -10.61
CA VAL A 172 -25.33 -23.79 -11.41
C VAL A 172 -25.94 -22.57 -12.12
N GLN A 173 -26.06 -21.44 -11.42
CA GLN A 173 -26.57 -20.19 -12.01
C GLN A 173 -25.63 -19.69 -13.12
N MET A 174 -24.31 -19.68 -12.87
CA MET A 174 -23.33 -19.30 -13.89
C MET A 174 -23.33 -20.26 -15.09
N ALA A 175 -23.42 -21.57 -14.86
CA ALA A 175 -23.48 -22.57 -15.92
C ALA A 175 -24.70 -22.34 -16.83
N SER A 176 -25.86 -22.06 -16.22
CA SER A 176 -27.09 -21.78 -16.95
C SER A 176 -27.01 -20.46 -17.74
N ARG A 177 -26.50 -19.40 -17.11
CA ARG A 177 -26.40 -18.05 -17.71
C ARG A 177 -25.36 -17.97 -18.83
N LEU A 178 -24.24 -18.68 -18.68
CA LEU A 178 -23.13 -18.66 -19.64
C LEU A 178 -23.19 -19.81 -20.65
N TYR A 179 -24.26 -20.62 -20.61
CA TYR A 179 -24.45 -21.79 -21.48
C TYR A 179 -23.24 -22.75 -21.46
N LEU A 180 -22.72 -23.02 -20.26
CA LEU A 180 -21.59 -23.91 -20.02
C LEU A 180 -21.98 -25.07 -19.11
N SER A 181 -21.20 -26.15 -19.15
CA SER A 181 -21.36 -27.22 -18.16
C SER A 181 -20.93 -26.74 -16.77
N ARG A 182 -21.53 -27.31 -15.72
CA ARG A 182 -21.14 -27.06 -14.32
C ARG A 182 -19.64 -27.28 -14.09
N GLN A 183 -19.11 -28.37 -14.64
CA GLN A 183 -17.68 -28.69 -14.59
C GLN A 183 -16.81 -27.68 -15.33
N GLY A 184 -17.30 -27.14 -16.46
CA GLY A 184 -16.61 -26.07 -17.20
C GLY A 184 -16.48 -24.78 -16.39
N ILE A 185 -17.52 -24.41 -15.63
CA ILE A 185 -17.45 -23.28 -14.69
C ILE A 185 -16.48 -23.58 -13.55
N GLU A 186 -16.55 -24.76 -12.93
CA GLU A 186 -15.63 -25.15 -11.84
C GLU A 186 -14.18 -25.11 -12.29
N TYR A 187 -13.89 -25.61 -13.49
CA TYR A 187 -12.57 -25.55 -14.10
C TYR A 187 -12.08 -24.10 -14.23
N ARG A 188 -12.89 -23.21 -14.80
CA ARG A 188 -12.53 -21.79 -14.96
C ARG A 188 -12.31 -21.09 -13.63
N VAL A 189 -13.19 -21.33 -12.65
CA VAL A 189 -12.99 -20.81 -11.28
C VAL A 189 -11.68 -21.32 -10.68
N GLY A 190 -11.36 -22.60 -10.86
CA GLY A 190 -10.09 -23.18 -10.44
C GLY A 190 -8.87 -22.53 -11.10
N GLN A 191 -8.94 -22.23 -12.41
CA GLN A 191 -7.90 -21.49 -13.12
C GLN A 191 -7.75 -20.06 -12.59
N MET A 192 -8.86 -19.37 -12.29
CA MET A 192 -8.82 -18.04 -11.70
C MET A 192 -8.23 -18.07 -10.29
N LEU A 193 -8.59 -19.04 -9.45
CA LEU A 193 -7.99 -19.20 -8.12
C LEU A 193 -6.46 -19.27 -8.20
N ARG A 194 -5.93 -20.06 -9.15
CA ARG A 194 -4.47 -20.13 -9.36
C ARG A 194 -3.88 -18.83 -9.90
N ARG A 195 -4.51 -18.23 -10.91
CA ARG A 195 -4.04 -16.98 -11.53
C ARG A 195 -3.99 -15.79 -10.56
N PHE A 196 -4.96 -15.73 -9.65
CA PHE A 196 -5.04 -14.68 -8.64
C PHE A 196 -4.34 -15.06 -7.33
N ASP A 197 -3.68 -16.22 -7.23
CA ASP A 197 -3.07 -16.71 -5.98
C ASP A 197 -4.08 -16.77 -4.80
N ALA A 198 -5.31 -17.18 -5.09
CA ALA A 198 -6.40 -17.22 -4.14
C ALA A 198 -6.71 -18.67 -3.70
N PRO A 199 -6.75 -18.96 -2.38
CA PRO A 199 -7.02 -20.32 -1.89
C PRO A 199 -8.49 -20.74 -1.98
N ASN A 200 -9.43 -19.80 -2.13
CA ASN A 200 -10.87 -20.07 -2.20
C ASN A 200 -11.63 -18.93 -2.91
N ARG A 201 -12.92 -19.16 -3.21
CA ARG A 201 -13.77 -18.20 -3.94
C ARG A 201 -13.86 -16.82 -3.28
N PRO A 202 -14.09 -16.69 -1.96
CA PRO A 202 -14.07 -15.36 -1.30
C PRO A 202 -12.71 -14.65 -1.44
N ALA A 203 -11.59 -15.37 -1.28
CA ALA A 203 -10.26 -14.80 -1.45
C ALA A 203 -10.01 -14.36 -2.91
N LEU A 204 -10.57 -15.07 -3.90
CA LEU A 204 -10.52 -14.64 -5.30
C LEU A 204 -11.20 -13.27 -5.48
N VAL A 205 -12.38 -13.07 -4.89
CA VAL A 205 -13.09 -11.79 -4.96
C VAL A 205 -12.29 -10.68 -4.25
N ALA A 206 -11.78 -10.96 -3.05
CA ALA A 206 -10.98 -10.00 -2.29
C ALA A 206 -9.71 -9.58 -3.05
N ARG A 207 -8.97 -10.54 -3.63
CA ARG A 207 -7.77 -10.25 -4.44
C ARG A 207 -8.11 -9.52 -5.73
N ALA A 208 -9.20 -9.89 -6.42
CA ALA A 208 -9.66 -9.16 -7.59
C ALA A 208 -10.01 -7.69 -7.27
N HIS A 209 -10.61 -7.45 -6.10
CA HIS A 209 -10.90 -6.10 -5.62
C HIS A 209 -9.62 -5.32 -5.28
N ALA A 210 -8.67 -5.96 -4.59
CA ALA A 210 -7.38 -5.36 -4.24
C ALA A 210 -6.53 -5.03 -5.48
N LEU A 211 -6.63 -5.83 -6.54
CA LEU A 211 -5.96 -5.62 -7.83
C LEU A 211 -6.73 -4.67 -8.77
N GLY A 212 -7.83 -4.08 -8.31
CA GLY A 212 -8.61 -3.12 -9.07
C GLY A 212 -9.28 -3.71 -10.32
N MET A 213 -9.66 -4.99 -10.29
CA MET A 213 -10.32 -5.63 -11.44
C MET A 213 -11.72 -5.08 -11.71
N PHE A 214 -12.43 -4.61 -10.67
CA PHE A 214 -13.82 -4.16 -10.77
C PHE A 214 -13.95 -2.64 -10.95
N ALA A 215 -14.97 -2.21 -11.69
CA ALA A 215 -15.33 -0.81 -11.86
C ALA A 215 -15.86 -0.23 -10.53
N ALA A 216 -15.38 0.96 -10.16
CA ALA A 216 -15.79 1.64 -8.94
C ALA A 216 -17.24 2.15 -9.04
N GLY A 217 -18.00 2.05 -7.94
CA GLY A 217 -19.37 2.57 -7.85
C GLY A 217 -20.44 1.76 -8.59
N GLN A 218 -20.10 0.58 -9.11
CA GLN A 218 -21.05 -0.27 -9.84
C GLN A 218 -21.43 -1.53 -9.04
N TRP A 219 -22.73 -1.75 -8.89
CA TRP A 219 -23.30 -2.97 -8.30
C TRP A 219 -24.37 -3.57 -9.21
N PRO A 220 -24.35 -4.89 -9.50
CA PRO A 220 -23.32 -5.87 -9.10
C PRO A 220 -21.93 -5.56 -9.70
N PRO A 221 -20.83 -6.11 -9.14
CA PRO A 221 -19.48 -5.82 -9.61
C PRO A 221 -19.28 -6.19 -11.09
N ARG A 222 -18.58 -5.31 -11.83
CA ARG A 222 -18.24 -5.50 -13.25
C ARG A 222 -16.76 -5.35 -13.47
N VAL A 223 -16.17 -6.22 -14.27
CA VAL A 223 -14.74 -6.15 -14.61
C VAL A 223 -14.51 -4.96 -15.54
N ARG A 224 -13.47 -4.17 -15.28
CA ARG A 224 -13.12 -3.01 -16.11
C ARG A 224 -12.75 -3.46 -17.52
N ALA A 225 -13.20 -2.73 -18.53
CA ALA A 225 -12.98 -3.07 -19.94
C ALA A 225 -11.49 -3.26 -20.28
N GLU A 226 -10.62 -2.44 -19.71
CA GLU A 226 -9.16 -2.52 -19.82
C GLU A 226 -8.54 -3.83 -19.29
N ARG A 227 -9.28 -4.61 -18.49
CA ARG A 227 -8.83 -5.91 -17.95
C ARG A 227 -9.36 -7.09 -18.76
N VAL A 228 -10.06 -6.84 -19.87
CA VAL A 228 -10.60 -7.85 -20.76
C VAL A 228 -9.87 -7.79 -22.10
N ARG A 229 -9.38 -8.94 -22.59
CA ARG A 229 -8.80 -9.03 -23.95
C ARG A 229 -9.92 -8.80 -24.98
N SER A 230 -9.72 -7.80 -25.84
CA SER A 230 -10.50 -7.52 -27.04
C SER A 230 -10.42 -8.65 -28.06
#